data_AF-A0A7V7WGB0-F1
#
_entry.id   AF-A0A7V7WGB0-F1
#
_cell.length_a   1.000
_cell.length_b   1.000
_cell.length_c   1.000
_cell.angle_alpha   90.00
_cell.angle_beta   90.00
_cell.angle_gamma   90.00
#
_symmetry.space_group_name_H-M   'P 1'
#
loop_
_entity.id
_entity.type
_entity.pdbx_description
1 polymer ?
#
loop_
_entity_poly.entity_id
_entity_poly.type
_entity_poly.pdbx_seq_one_letter_code
_entity_poly.pdbx_strand_id
1 'polypeptide(L)'
;MATDVDVKKLSVEMFERLLRDLEKAKRPVLEATKCSLDNSNYNPKVGYLTPGDKKVATELNVSSVQKMSRAIFMLELILRNLEVGATNTKRELYYISKGEIKHDPALKPLDFADQDESDAIIDFICEMMECYREDLNCFANDRGGQTYSQQLVVVETLPDGGKATIDLSTLGTSPFQPKNRPQSLKLKAKKKIDFCLIVESEGTANT
;
A
#
# COMPACT_ATOMS: atom_id res chain seq x y z
N MET A 1 1.43 2.60 16.45
CA MET A 1 2.15 1.39 16.03
C MET A 1 1.38 0.86 14.85
N ALA A 2 2.01 0.71 13.67
CA ALA A 2 1.38 0.00 12.58
C ALA A 2 1.16 -1.44 13.09
N THR A 3 -0.10 -1.77 13.38
CA THR A 3 -0.52 -3.16 13.54
C THR A 3 -0.20 -3.85 12.23
N ASP A 4 0.57 -4.92 12.27
CA ASP A 4 0.78 -5.80 11.11
C ASP A 4 -0.61 -6.27 10.67
N VAL A 5 -1.11 -5.69 9.58
CA VAL A 5 -2.45 -6.00 9.10
C VAL A 5 -2.39 -7.41 8.51
N ASP A 6 -3.13 -8.34 9.10
CA ASP A 6 -3.25 -9.69 8.55
C ASP A 6 -4.21 -9.66 7.35
N VAL A 7 -3.66 -9.24 6.21
CA VAL A 7 -4.37 -9.11 4.93
C VAL A 7 -5.04 -10.43 4.55
N LYS A 8 -4.39 -11.57 4.81
CA LYS A 8 -4.94 -12.88 4.48
C LYS A 8 -6.19 -13.17 5.28
N LYS A 9 -6.15 -12.97 6.60
CA LYS A 9 -7.31 -13.16 7.47
C LYS A 9 -8.48 -12.23 7.09
N LEU A 10 -8.19 -10.94 6.88
CA LEU A 10 -9.21 -9.96 6.48
C LEU A 10 -9.84 -10.30 5.12
N SER A 11 -9.02 -10.77 4.18
CA SER A 11 -9.51 -11.19 2.86
C SER A 11 -10.45 -12.38 2.93
N VAL A 12 -10.09 -13.40 3.72
CA VAL A 12 -10.94 -14.58 3.92
C VAL A 12 -12.27 -14.18 4.57
N GLU A 13 -12.24 -13.38 5.62
CA GLU A 13 -13.45 -12.91 6.31
C GLU A 13 -14.37 -12.12 5.36
N MET A 14 -13.77 -11.25 4.52
CA MET A 14 -14.48 -10.50 3.50
C MET A 14 -15.12 -11.43 2.46
N PHE A 15 -14.37 -12.40 1.91
CA PHE A 15 -14.88 -13.33 0.90
C PHE A 15 -15.99 -14.23 1.44
N GLU A 16 -15.86 -14.72 2.67
CA GLU A 16 -16.93 -15.48 3.32
C GLU A 16 -18.20 -14.64 3.48
N ARG A 17 -18.07 -13.36 3.87
CA ARG A 17 -19.22 -12.46 3.98
C ARG A 17 -19.89 -12.24 2.62
N LEU A 18 -19.11 -12.00 1.57
CA LEU A 18 -19.62 -11.86 0.21
C LEU A 18 -20.36 -13.11 -0.25
N LEU A 19 -19.76 -14.29 -0.05
CA LEU A 19 -20.35 -15.57 -0.43
C LEU A 19 -21.66 -15.82 0.31
N ARG A 20 -21.69 -15.62 1.63
CA ARG A 20 -22.90 -15.76 2.46
C ARG A 20 -24.03 -14.85 2.00
N ASP A 21 -23.72 -13.61 1.59
CA ASP A 21 -24.73 -12.69 1.07
C ASP A 21 -25.27 -13.18 -0.28
N LEU A 22 -24.40 -13.62 -1.20
CA LEU A 22 -24.79 -14.18 -2.50
C LEU A 22 -25.67 -15.43 -2.38
N GLU A 23 -25.30 -16.38 -1.52
CA GLU A 23 -26.07 -17.61 -1.25
C GLU A 23 -27.48 -17.31 -0.71
N LYS A 24 -27.63 -16.20 0.01
CA LYS A 24 -28.92 -15.73 0.55
C LYS A 24 -29.68 -14.83 -0.44
N ALA A 25 -29.22 -14.74 -1.69
CA ALA A 25 -29.74 -13.82 -2.70
C ALA A 25 -29.80 -12.35 -2.23
N LYS A 26 -28.92 -11.99 -1.29
CA LYS A 26 -28.75 -10.62 -0.80
C LYS A 26 -27.59 -9.98 -1.57
N ARG A 27 -27.77 -8.75 -2.01
CA ARG A 27 -26.70 -8.00 -2.69
C ARG A 27 -25.57 -7.73 -1.70
N PRO A 28 -24.34 -8.22 -1.96
CA PRO A 28 -23.22 -7.92 -1.10
C PRO A 28 -22.82 -6.45 -1.19
N VAL A 29 -22.26 -5.94 -0.09
CA VAL A 29 -21.76 -4.57 0.01
C VAL A 29 -20.31 -4.61 0.49
N LEU A 30 -19.45 -3.87 -0.21
CA LEU A 30 -18.08 -3.61 0.21
C LEU A 30 -17.94 -2.18 0.70
N GLU A 31 -17.32 -2.01 1.86
CA GLU A 31 -17.10 -0.69 2.47
C GLU A 31 -15.61 -0.37 2.43
N ALA A 32 -15.28 0.84 1.98
CA ALA A 32 -13.91 1.33 1.85
C ALA A 32 -13.77 2.68 2.56
N THR A 33 -12.59 2.97 3.10
CA THR A 33 -12.29 4.31 3.64
C THR A 33 -12.36 5.37 2.55
N LYS A 34 -13.08 6.46 2.79
CA LYS A 34 -13.16 7.56 1.83
C LYS A 34 -11.83 8.34 1.82
N CYS A 35 -11.00 8.13 0.81
CA CYS A 35 -9.73 8.85 0.63
C CYS A 35 -9.94 10.21 -0.07
N SER A 36 -10.53 11.16 0.65
CA SER A 36 -10.78 12.52 0.16
C SER A 36 -10.37 13.59 1.16
N LEU A 37 -10.17 14.82 0.69
CA LEU A 37 -9.83 15.98 1.54
C LEU A 37 -10.86 16.22 2.65
N ASP A 38 -12.15 16.02 2.37
CA ASP A 38 -13.23 16.16 3.37
C ASP A 38 -13.29 15.01 4.39
N ASN A 39 -12.43 13.99 4.25
CA ASN A 39 -12.24 12.89 5.19
C ASN A 39 -10.77 12.75 5.62
N SER A 40 -10.03 13.86 5.60
CA SER A 40 -8.62 13.90 6.00
C SER A 40 -8.46 14.77 7.24
N ASN A 41 -7.83 14.22 8.27
CA ASN A 41 -7.60 14.89 9.54
C ASN A 41 -6.11 15.23 9.68
N TYR A 42 -5.78 16.52 9.84
CA TYR A 42 -4.41 16.94 10.16
C TYR A 42 -4.23 17.10 11.67
N ASN A 43 -3.22 16.44 12.23
CA ASN A 43 -2.81 16.64 13.62
C ASN A 43 -1.37 17.17 13.67
N PRO A 44 -1.14 18.42 14.12
CA PRO A 44 0.21 18.99 14.22
C PRO A 44 1.18 18.18 15.10
N LYS A 45 0.66 17.41 16.08
CA LYS A 45 1.49 16.54 16.94
C LYS A 45 2.00 15.31 16.19
N VAL A 46 1.23 14.83 15.20
CA VAL A 46 1.55 13.65 14.40
C VAL A 46 2.31 14.06 13.12
N GLY A 47 2.00 15.23 12.56
CA GLY A 47 2.75 15.86 11.48
C GLY A 47 2.32 15.45 10.06
N TYR A 48 1.30 14.60 9.91
CA TYR A 48 0.76 14.19 8.61
C TYR A 48 -0.77 14.00 8.66
N LEU A 49 -1.39 13.86 7.49
CA LEU A 49 -2.83 13.62 7.35
C LEU A 49 -3.18 12.18 7.68
N THR A 50 -4.17 11.98 8.56
CA THR A 50 -4.75 10.66 8.86
C THR A 50 -6.16 10.57 8.29
N PRO A 51 -6.63 9.38 7.87
CA PRO A 51 -8.00 9.21 7.43
C PRO A 51 -9.00 9.51 8.58
N GLY A 52 -10.18 10.00 8.22
CA GLY A 52 -11.34 10.10 9.11
C GLY A 52 -12.29 8.93 8.97
N ASP A 53 -13.41 8.99 9.69
CA ASP A 53 -14.33 7.85 9.86
C ASP A 53 -15.28 7.62 8.68
N LYS A 54 -15.29 8.49 7.65
CA LYS A 54 -16.22 8.34 6.53
C LYS A 54 -15.84 7.13 5.67
N LYS A 55 -16.82 6.29 5.39
CA LYS A 55 -16.72 5.14 4.49
C LYS A 55 -17.56 5.36 3.22
N VAL A 56 -17.17 4.69 2.14
CA VAL A 56 -17.92 4.59 0.90
C VAL A 56 -18.36 3.14 0.73
N ALA A 57 -19.67 2.93 0.58
CA ALA A 57 -20.24 1.62 0.32
C ALA A 57 -20.42 1.38 -1.18
N THR A 58 -19.97 0.23 -1.66
CA THR A 58 -20.17 -0.26 -3.03
C THR A 58 -21.05 -1.52 -2.95
N GLU A 59 -22.34 -1.38 -3.28
CA GLU A 59 -23.27 -2.51 -3.40
C GLU A 59 -23.11 -3.18 -4.77
N LEU A 60 -23.23 -4.51 -4.83
CA LEU A 60 -23.27 -5.28 -6.07
C LEU A 60 -24.50 -4.94 -6.94
N ASN A 61 -24.25 -4.32 -8.09
CA ASN A 61 -25.24 -4.01 -9.11
C ASN A 61 -24.57 -3.97 -10.50
N VAL A 62 -25.34 -3.65 -11.55
CA VAL A 62 -24.84 -3.64 -12.94
C VAL A 62 -23.65 -2.70 -13.15
N SER A 63 -23.60 -1.58 -12.44
CA SER A 63 -22.51 -0.60 -12.57
C SER A 63 -21.25 -0.96 -11.75
N SER A 64 -21.41 -1.70 -10.65
CA SER A 64 -20.31 -2.03 -9.72
C SER A 64 -19.76 -3.44 -9.88
N VAL A 65 -20.48 -4.34 -10.56
CA VAL A 65 -20.11 -5.75 -10.72
C VAL A 65 -18.70 -5.91 -11.27
N GLN A 66 -18.33 -5.11 -12.27
CA GLN A 66 -16.99 -5.19 -12.86
C GLN A 66 -15.91 -4.76 -11.85
N LYS A 67 -16.12 -3.66 -11.14
CA LYS A 67 -15.19 -3.16 -10.10
C LYS A 67 -15.02 -4.19 -8.98
N MET A 68 -16.12 -4.73 -8.46
CA MET A 68 -16.09 -5.71 -7.37
C MET A 68 -15.43 -7.02 -7.80
N SER A 69 -15.76 -7.54 -8.99
CA SER A 69 -15.13 -8.76 -9.50
C SER A 69 -13.63 -8.59 -9.77
N ARG A 70 -13.22 -7.44 -10.33
CA ARG A 70 -11.79 -7.11 -10.49
C ARG A 70 -11.07 -6.98 -9.15
N ALA A 71 -11.70 -6.42 -8.13
CA ALA A 71 -11.12 -6.35 -6.79
C ALA A 71 -10.91 -7.73 -6.17
N ILE A 72 -11.88 -8.64 -6.29
CA ILE A 72 -11.74 -10.03 -5.81
C ILE A 72 -10.62 -10.74 -6.57
N PHE A 73 -10.61 -10.64 -7.91
CA PHE A 73 -9.59 -11.24 -8.75
C PHE A 73 -8.17 -10.72 -8.44
N MET A 74 -8.00 -9.40 -8.34
CA MET A 74 -6.72 -8.78 -8.03
C MET A 74 -6.26 -9.14 -6.60
N LEU A 75 -7.19 -9.20 -5.65
CA LEU A 75 -6.87 -9.60 -4.27
C LEU A 75 -6.43 -11.07 -4.19
N GLU A 76 -7.08 -11.96 -4.95
CA GLU A 76 -6.65 -13.37 -5.05
C GLU A 76 -5.22 -13.49 -5.61
N LEU A 77 -4.88 -12.70 -6.64
CA LEU A 77 -3.53 -12.64 -7.19
C LEU A 77 -2.51 -12.15 -6.16
N ILE A 78 -2.84 -11.07 -5.42
CA ILE A 78 -2.00 -10.52 -4.37
C ILE A 78 -1.78 -11.55 -3.25
N LEU A 79 -2.83 -12.26 -2.82
CA LEU A 79 -2.72 -13.30 -1.79
C LEU A 79 -1.80 -14.44 -2.23
N ARG A 80 -1.90 -14.91 -3.49
CA ARG A 80 -0.97 -15.90 -4.06
C ARG A 80 0.48 -15.41 -3.99
N ASN A 81 0.71 -14.14 -4.33
CA ASN A 81 2.05 -13.54 -4.30
C ASN A 81 2.59 -13.40 -2.86
N LEU A 82 1.73 -13.03 -1.91
CA LEU A 82 2.08 -12.96 -0.49
C LEU A 82 2.50 -14.33 0.07
N GLU A 83 1.82 -15.42 -0.33
CA GLU A 83 2.14 -16.78 0.12
C GLU A 83 3.53 -17.24 -0.31
N VAL A 84 3.96 -16.88 -1.51
CA VAL A 84 5.30 -17.20 -2.02
C VAL A 84 6.36 -16.16 -1.64
N GLY A 85 5.98 -15.11 -0.91
CA GLY A 85 6.86 -14.00 -0.54
C GLY A 85 7.28 -13.13 -1.73
N ALA A 86 6.55 -13.20 -2.85
CA ALA A 86 6.81 -12.37 -4.01
C ALA A 86 6.49 -10.91 -3.72
N THR A 87 7.19 -10.05 -4.44
CA THR A 87 7.05 -8.60 -4.40
C THR A 87 6.80 -8.13 -5.81
N ASN A 88 5.83 -7.22 -5.98
CA ASN A 88 5.48 -6.71 -7.31
C ASN A 88 5.31 -5.20 -7.29
N THR A 89 5.54 -4.59 -8.45
CA THR A 89 5.10 -3.21 -8.72
C THR A 89 3.66 -3.21 -9.23
N LYS A 90 2.98 -2.06 -9.18
CA LYS A 90 1.64 -1.89 -9.80
C LYS A 90 1.63 -2.32 -11.27
N ARG A 91 2.70 -2.00 -12.01
CA ARG A 91 2.86 -2.35 -13.42
C ARG A 91 3.03 -3.85 -13.65
N GLU A 92 3.73 -4.54 -12.76
CA GLU A 92 3.85 -6.00 -12.83
C GLU A 92 2.51 -6.68 -12.53
N LEU A 93 1.78 -6.23 -11.50
CA LEU A 93 0.44 -6.74 -11.20
C LEU A 93 -0.53 -6.55 -12.37
N TYR A 94 -0.45 -5.40 -13.06
CA TYR A 94 -1.19 -5.16 -14.30
C TYR A 94 -0.87 -6.21 -15.37
N TYR A 95 0.41 -6.43 -15.69
CA TYR A 95 0.78 -7.39 -16.74
C TYR A 95 0.50 -8.85 -16.36
N ILE A 96 0.69 -9.23 -15.10
CA ILE A 96 0.34 -10.57 -14.61
C ILE A 96 -1.17 -10.77 -14.76
N SER A 97 -1.98 -9.80 -14.36
CA SER A 97 -3.44 -9.82 -14.54
C SER A 97 -3.83 -9.98 -16.01
N LYS A 98 -3.24 -9.19 -16.91
CA LYS A 98 -3.45 -9.32 -18.37
C LYS A 98 -3.07 -10.71 -18.89
N GLY A 99 -2.00 -11.30 -18.36
CA GLY A 99 -1.55 -12.65 -18.69
C GLY A 99 -2.58 -13.70 -18.30
N GLU A 100 -2.97 -13.76 -17.04
CA GLU A 100 -3.97 -14.70 -16.51
C GLU A 100 -5.29 -14.60 -17.30
N ILE A 101 -5.77 -13.38 -17.55
CA ILE A 101 -7.03 -13.14 -18.29
C ILE A 101 -6.93 -13.58 -19.75
N LYS A 102 -5.77 -13.43 -20.39
CA LYS A 102 -5.55 -13.88 -21.76
C LYS A 102 -5.60 -15.41 -21.87
N HIS A 103 -5.20 -16.13 -20.82
CA HIS A 103 -5.17 -17.59 -20.80
C HIS A 103 -6.50 -18.23 -20.43
N ASP A 104 -7.43 -17.49 -19.80
CA ASP A 104 -8.77 -17.98 -19.46
C ASP A 104 -9.88 -17.11 -20.09
N PRO A 105 -10.60 -17.62 -21.11
CA PRO A 105 -11.72 -16.92 -21.73
C PRO A 105 -12.83 -16.50 -20.75
N ALA A 106 -13.02 -17.20 -19.63
CA ALA A 106 -14.01 -16.85 -18.63
C ALA A 106 -13.68 -15.55 -17.88
N LEU A 107 -12.39 -15.20 -17.79
CA LEU A 107 -11.92 -13.99 -17.12
C LEU A 107 -11.91 -12.76 -18.03
N LYS A 108 -12.19 -12.91 -19.33
CA LYS A 108 -12.20 -11.81 -20.31
C LYS A 108 -13.00 -10.57 -19.87
N PRO A 109 -14.16 -10.66 -19.18
CA PRO A 109 -14.88 -9.48 -18.70
C PRO A 109 -14.13 -8.64 -17.65
N LEU A 110 -13.10 -9.20 -17.03
CA LEU A 110 -12.27 -8.54 -16.03
C LEU A 110 -11.08 -7.79 -16.64
N ASP A 111 -10.83 -7.97 -17.94
CA ASP A 111 -9.64 -7.43 -18.62
C ASP A 111 -9.50 -5.91 -18.43
N PHE A 112 -8.29 -5.45 -18.15
CA PHE A 112 -7.99 -4.03 -17.94
C PHE A 112 -7.66 -3.36 -19.28
N ALA A 113 -8.26 -2.20 -19.54
CA ALA A 113 -7.97 -1.44 -20.76
C ALA A 113 -6.60 -0.75 -20.67
N ASP A 114 -6.29 -0.19 -19.51
CA ASP A 114 -5.05 0.50 -19.20
C ASP A 114 -4.57 0.20 -17.76
N GLN A 115 -3.39 0.73 -17.43
CA GLN A 115 -2.82 0.55 -16.10
C GLN A 115 -3.63 1.29 -15.03
N ASP A 116 -4.17 2.47 -15.34
CA ASP A 116 -4.91 3.33 -14.41
C ASP A 116 -6.14 2.61 -13.84
N GLU A 117 -6.83 1.80 -14.64
CA GLU A 117 -7.92 0.95 -14.16
C GLU A 117 -7.46 -0.07 -13.10
N SER A 118 -6.29 -0.71 -13.31
CA SER A 118 -5.76 -1.68 -12.34
C SER A 118 -5.24 -1.01 -11.07
N ASP A 119 -4.62 0.17 -11.23
CA ASP A 119 -4.13 0.98 -10.11
C ASP A 119 -5.28 1.39 -9.19
N ALA A 120 -6.41 1.82 -9.76
CA ALA A 120 -7.62 2.14 -9.00
C ALA A 120 -8.22 0.95 -8.25
N ILE A 121 -8.08 -0.27 -8.78
CA ILE A 121 -8.50 -1.50 -8.09
C ILE A 121 -7.57 -1.81 -6.91
N ILE A 122 -6.26 -1.67 -7.08
CA ILE A 122 -5.28 -1.85 -6.00
C ILE A 122 -5.52 -0.83 -4.88
N ASP A 123 -5.76 0.43 -5.25
CA ASP A 123 -6.05 1.49 -4.27
C ASP A 123 -7.37 1.19 -3.53
N PHE A 124 -8.42 0.77 -4.24
CA PHE A 124 -9.67 0.34 -3.62
C PHE A 124 -9.50 -0.83 -2.64
N ILE A 125 -8.62 -1.81 -2.94
CA ILE A 125 -8.29 -2.90 -2.01
C ILE A 125 -7.63 -2.34 -0.74
N CYS A 126 -6.67 -1.43 -0.87
CA CYS A 126 -6.01 -0.80 0.28
C CYS A 126 -7.02 -0.02 1.15
N GLU A 127 -7.96 0.69 0.52
CA GLU A 127 -9.01 1.43 1.20
C GLU A 127 -10.02 0.53 1.93
N MET A 128 -10.34 -0.63 1.38
CA MET A 128 -11.21 -1.63 2.02
C MET A 128 -10.53 -2.31 3.20
N MET A 129 -9.25 -2.64 3.06
CA MET A 129 -8.48 -3.38 4.08
C MET A 129 -7.80 -2.46 5.11
N GLU A 130 -7.83 -1.15 4.89
CA GLU A 130 -7.12 -0.15 5.69
C GLU A 130 -5.62 -0.45 5.85
N CYS A 131 -5.00 -0.95 4.78
CA CYS A 131 -3.59 -1.31 4.74
C CYS A 131 -2.82 -0.44 3.74
N TYR A 132 -1.50 -0.40 3.88
CA TYR A 132 -0.65 0.23 2.88
C TYR A 132 -0.34 -0.73 1.73
N ARG A 133 0.05 -0.20 0.56
CA ARG A 133 0.47 -1.05 -0.58
C ARG A 133 1.65 -1.94 -0.23
N GLU A 134 2.52 -1.44 0.64
CA GLU A 134 3.68 -2.16 1.15
C GLU A 134 3.30 -3.39 1.97
N ASP A 135 2.12 -3.38 2.63
CA ASP A 135 1.60 -4.54 3.36
C ASP A 135 1.06 -5.63 2.40
N LEU A 136 0.77 -5.25 1.15
CA LEU A 136 0.41 -6.15 0.04
C LEU A 136 1.63 -6.63 -0.75
N ASN A 137 2.86 -6.35 -0.29
CA ASN A 137 4.10 -6.49 -1.07
C ASN A 137 4.05 -5.80 -2.45
N CYS A 138 3.22 -4.76 -2.58
CA CYS A 138 3.13 -3.94 -3.79
C CYS A 138 4.03 -2.70 -3.67
N PHE A 139 5.29 -2.81 -4.05
CA PHE A 139 6.26 -1.73 -3.90
C PHE A 139 6.31 -0.80 -5.11
N ALA A 140 6.59 0.48 -4.85
CA ALA A 140 7.00 1.40 -5.90
C ALA A 140 8.44 1.08 -6.35
N ASN A 141 8.84 1.61 -7.51
CA ASN A 141 10.26 1.59 -7.89
C ASN A 141 11.08 2.43 -6.91
N ASP A 142 12.35 2.07 -6.71
CA ASP A 142 13.33 2.75 -5.82
C ASP A 142 13.58 4.20 -6.26
N ARG A 143 12.65 5.10 -5.92
CA ARG A 143 12.75 6.55 -6.06
C ARG A 143 12.51 7.23 -4.71
N GLY A 144 13.05 6.63 -3.65
CA GLY A 144 13.08 7.24 -2.32
C GLY A 144 13.96 8.49 -2.33
N GLY A 145 13.61 9.47 -1.48
CA GLY A 145 14.40 10.68 -1.30
C GLY A 145 15.78 10.40 -0.68
N GLN A 146 16.76 11.22 -1.02
CA GLN A 146 18.10 11.17 -0.44
C GLN A 146 18.10 11.92 0.90
N THR A 147 18.26 11.19 2.01
CA THR A 147 18.19 11.77 3.36
C THR A 147 19.59 12.02 3.91
N TYR A 148 19.83 13.27 4.31
CA TYR A 148 21.06 13.69 4.98
C TYR A 148 20.76 14.16 6.40
N SER A 149 21.49 13.66 7.40
CA SER A 149 21.36 14.15 8.76
C SER A 149 22.57 13.82 9.62
N GLN A 150 23.00 14.79 10.42
CA GLN A 150 24.01 14.58 11.47
C GLN A 150 23.41 14.13 12.81
N GLN A 151 22.08 14.12 12.94
CA GLN A 151 21.38 13.92 14.21
C GLN A 151 20.44 12.70 14.20
N LEU A 152 20.25 12.06 13.06
CA LEU A 152 19.32 10.95 12.91
C LEU A 152 20.04 9.60 12.95
N VAL A 153 19.45 8.65 13.68
CA VAL A 153 19.83 7.24 13.70
C VAL A 153 18.61 6.45 13.24
N VAL A 154 18.78 5.64 12.20
CA VAL A 154 17.76 4.76 11.65
C VAL A 154 18.00 3.35 12.19
N VAL A 155 16.96 2.72 12.71
CA VAL A 155 16.97 1.32 13.13
C VAL A 155 16.03 0.56 12.22
N GLU A 156 16.58 -0.29 11.37
CA GLU A 156 15.83 -1.16 10.46
C GLU A 156 15.66 -2.54 11.12
N THR A 157 14.44 -3.07 11.04
CA THR A 157 14.16 -4.47 11.41
C THR A 157 14.33 -5.34 10.17
N LEU A 158 15.29 -6.26 10.21
CA LEU A 158 15.60 -7.16 9.11
C LEU A 158 14.61 -8.35 9.07
N PRO A 159 14.51 -9.06 7.93
CA PRO A 159 13.60 -10.21 7.79
C PRO A 159 13.85 -11.34 8.80
N ASP A 160 15.07 -11.48 9.29
CA ASP A 160 15.46 -12.48 10.30
C ASP A 160 15.17 -12.03 11.75
N GLY A 161 14.55 -10.86 11.92
CA GLY A 161 14.30 -10.24 13.22
C GLY A 161 15.51 -9.51 13.82
N GLY A 162 16.65 -9.53 13.13
CA GLY A 162 17.81 -8.72 13.44
C GLY A 162 17.51 -7.23 13.35
N LYS A 163 18.34 -6.42 14.01
CA LYS A 163 18.24 -4.95 13.96
C LYS A 163 19.51 -4.36 13.39
N ALA A 164 19.40 -3.69 12.25
CA ALA A 164 20.48 -2.88 11.70
C ALA A 164 20.32 -1.45 12.22
N THR A 165 21.35 -0.93 12.89
CA THR A 165 21.37 0.47 13.35
C THR A 165 22.33 1.26 12.49
N ILE A 166 21.81 2.28 11.82
CA ILE A 166 22.51 3.13 10.86
C ILE A 166 22.53 4.54 11.42
N ASP A 167 23.70 5.04 11.74
CA ASP A 167 23.91 6.41 12.18
C ASP A 167 24.20 7.30 10.99
N LEU A 168 23.30 8.23 10.66
CA LEU A 168 23.42 9.01 9.43
C LEU A 168 24.60 9.99 9.47
N SER A 169 25.09 10.35 10.66
CA SER A 169 26.27 11.21 10.80
C SER A 169 27.57 10.57 10.31
N THR A 170 27.62 9.24 10.22
CA THR A 170 28.83 8.52 9.81
C THR A 170 28.86 8.21 8.31
N LEU A 171 27.84 8.62 7.55
CA LEU A 171 27.74 8.35 6.11
C LEU A 171 28.56 9.32 5.25
N GLY A 172 29.16 10.35 5.86
CA GLY A 172 29.94 11.36 5.13
C GLY A 172 29.05 12.14 4.17
N THR A 173 29.38 12.07 2.88
CA THR A 173 28.62 12.71 1.77
C THR A 173 27.58 11.80 1.15
N SER A 174 27.49 10.53 1.58
CA SER A 174 26.51 9.58 1.03
C SER A 174 25.15 9.77 1.70
N PRO A 175 24.06 9.87 0.94
CA PRO A 175 22.73 9.92 1.52
C PRO A 175 22.30 8.56 2.07
N PHE A 176 21.44 8.58 3.08
CA PHE A 176 20.61 7.44 3.40
C PHE A 176 19.38 7.43 2.49
N GLN A 177 19.17 6.34 1.76
CA GLN A 177 17.98 6.15 0.94
C GLN A 177 17.05 5.14 1.63
N PRO A 178 15.86 5.54 2.09
CA PRO A 178 14.92 4.62 2.70
C PRO A 178 14.44 3.59 1.67
N LYS A 179 14.27 2.34 2.11
CA LYS A 179 13.70 1.26 1.29
C LYS A 179 12.19 1.47 1.11
N ASN A 180 11.63 0.77 0.11
CA ASN A 180 10.22 0.89 -0.26
C ASN A 180 9.22 0.40 0.80
N ARG A 181 9.68 -0.08 1.97
CA ARG A 181 8.84 -0.39 3.13
C ARG A 181 9.27 0.45 4.33
N PRO A 182 8.93 1.76 4.38
CA PRO A 182 9.37 2.64 5.46
C PRO A 182 8.86 2.22 6.84
N GLN A 183 7.80 1.40 6.91
CA GLN A 183 7.24 0.87 8.15
C GLN A 183 8.23 -0.01 8.93
N SER A 184 9.25 -0.58 8.28
CA SER A 184 10.32 -1.36 8.95
C SER A 184 11.34 -0.49 9.69
N LEU A 185 11.32 0.83 9.45
CA LEU A 185 12.28 1.79 9.98
C LEU A 185 11.76 2.42 11.28
N LYS A 186 12.65 2.50 12.28
CA LYS A 186 12.45 3.30 13.49
C LYS A 186 13.48 4.41 13.53
N LEU A 187 13.03 5.62 13.81
CA LEU A 187 13.87 6.81 13.85
C LEU A 187 14.20 7.19 15.29
N LYS A 188 15.47 7.49 15.55
CA LYS A 188 15.94 8.04 16.83
C LYS A 188 16.76 9.30 16.56
N ALA A 189 16.45 10.38 17.27
CA ALA A 189 17.25 11.60 17.22
C ALA A 189 18.30 11.59 18.34
N LYS A 190 19.55 11.99 18.02
CA LYS A 190 20.64 12.17 18.99
C LYS A 190 20.45 13.43 19.83
N LYS A 191 19.98 14.50 19.19
CA LYS A 191 19.66 15.80 19.77
C LYS A 191 18.30 16.27 19.25
N LYS A 192 17.76 17.32 19.84
CA LYS A 192 16.53 17.96 19.35
C LYS A 192 16.72 18.42 17.90
N ILE A 193 15.77 18.08 17.04
CA ILE A 193 15.69 18.53 15.66
C ILE A 193 14.61 19.61 15.62
N ASP A 194 14.96 20.83 15.20
CA ASP A 194 14.01 21.95 15.17
C ASP A 194 13.17 21.98 13.90
N PHE A 195 13.74 21.56 12.76
CA PHE A 195 13.03 21.49 11.48
C PHE A 195 13.61 20.41 10.56
N CYS A 196 12.83 20.03 9.55
CA CYS A 196 13.25 19.22 8.42
C CYS A 196 13.11 20.07 7.15
N LEU A 197 14.14 20.08 6.30
CA LEU A 197 14.11 20.77 5.01
C LEU A 197 13.90 19.73 3.91
N ILE A 198 12.86 19.93 3.11
CA ILE A 198 12.54 19.09 1.95
C ILE A 198 12.91 19.89 0.71
N VAL A 199 13.85 19.36 -0.08
CA VAL A 199 14.30 19.96 -1.33
C VAL A 199 13.94 19.00 -2.46
N GLU A 200 13.18 19.48 -3.44
CA GLU A 200 12.75 18.66 -4.58
C GLU A 200 13.91 18.40 -5.56
N SER A 201 14.73 19.41 -5.83
CA SER A 201 15.81 19.34 -6.81
C SER A 201 17.10 18.75 -6.23
N GLU A 202 17.53 17.61 -6.77
CA GLU A 202 18.80 16.96 -6.40
C GLU A 202 20.00 17.90 -6.58
N GLY A 203 20.02 18.69 -7.66
CA GLY A 203 21.09 19.65 -7.92
C GLY A 203 21.21 20.75 -6.85
N THR A 204 20.12 21.09 -6.16
CA THR A 204 20.14 22.06 -5.04
C THR A 204 20.45 21.38 -3.72
N ALA A 205 20.08 20.11 -3.55
CA ALA A 205 20.40 19.33 -2.37
C ALA A 205 21.90 18.96 -2.28
N ASN A 206 22.57 18.83 -3.41
CA ASN A 206 23.97 18.39 -3.52
C ASN A 206 25.00 19.53 -3.51
N THR A 207 24.57 20.81 -3.46
CA THR A 207 25.44 22.00 -3.34
C THR A 207 25.60 22.42 -1.90
#